data_AF-A0A841KM50-F1
#
_entry.id   AF-A0A841KM50-F1
#
_cell.length_a   1.000
_cell.length_b   1.000
_cell.length_c   1.000
_cell.angle_alpha   90.00
_cell.angle_beta   90.00
_cell.angle_gamma   90.00
#
_symmetry.space_group_name_H-M   'P 1'
#
loop_
_entity.id
_entity.type
_entity.pdbx_description
1 polymer ?
#
loop_
_entity_poly.entity_id
_entity_poly.type
_entity_poly.pdbx_seq_one_letter_code
_entity_poly.pdbx_strand_id
1 'polypeptide(L)' 'MLLSEYSDEAESEADWLGGAILLPRDALFVKRRTGLSAREIALEYGTSNQLCEWRLRMTGVDIQLRRSGHQLG' A
#
# COMPACT_ATOMS: atom_id res chain seq x y z
N MET A 1 -34.08 -2.70 9.04
CA MET A 1 -32.86 -2.90 8.23
C MET A 1 -31.97 -3.85 9.00
N LEU A 2 -31.76 -5.09 8.54
CA LEU A 2 -30.87 -6.02 9.21
C LEU A 2 -29.42 -5.67 8.86
N LEU A 3 -28.69 -5.24 9.87
CA LEU A 3 -27.25 -4.99 9.89
C LEU A 3 -26.48 -6.31 10.13
N SER A 4 -26.92 -7.40 9.51
CA SER A 4 -26.36 -8.74 9.62
C SER A 4 -26.42 -9.33 8.21
N GLU A 5 -25.36 -9.56 7.47
CA GLU A 5 -24.01 -9.96 7.82
C GLU A 5 -23.06 -9.33 6.79
N TYR A 6 -22.08 -8.52 7.21
CA TYR A 6 -20.91 -8.37 6.35
C TYR A 6 -20.08 -9.62 6.60
N SER A 7 -19.95 -10.47 5.58
CA SER A 7 -19.05 -11.62 5.64
C SER A 7 -17.64 -11.11 5.91
N ASP A 8 -16.89 -11.76 6.81
CA ASP A 8 -15.46 -11.48 7.03
C ASP A 8 -14.67 -11.44 5.71
N GLU A 9 -15.12 -12.21 4.72
CA GLU A 9 -14.58 -12.20 3.35
C GLU A 9 -14.83 -10.87 2.64
N ALA A 10 -16.05 -10.31 2.75
CA ALA A 10 -16.40 -9.03 2.15
C ALA A 10 -15.65 -7.86 2.81
N GLU A 11 -15.45 -7.91 4.13
CA GLU A 11 -14.62 -6.92 4.84
C GLU A 11 -13.16 -7.03 4.40
N SER A 12 -12.62 -8.25 4.29
CA SER A 12 -11.26 -8.49 3.81
C SER A 12 -11.05 -8.01 2.37
N GLU A 13 -12.03 -8.21 1.49
CA GLU A 13 -12.02 -7.68 0.12
C GLU A 13 -12.08 -6.15 0.10
N ALA A 14 -12.92 -5.56 0.96
CA ALA A 14 -13.04 -4.11 1.09
C ALA A 14 -11.73 -3.47 1.59
N ASP A 15 -11.06 -4.07 2.57
CA ASP A 15 -9.74 -3.64 3.05
C ASP A 15 -8.68 -3.71 1.95
N TRP A 16 -8.69 -4.80 1.17
CA TRP A 16 -7.77 -4.94 0.04
C TRP A 16 -8.02 -3.90 -1.05
N LEU A 17 -9.29 -3.67 -1.40
CA LEU A 17 -9.71 -2.66 -2.37
C LEU A 17 -9.40 -1.25 -1.89
N GLY A 18 -9.71 -0.93 -0.63
CA GLY A 18 -9.43 0.37 -0.03
C GLY A 18 -7.94 0.69 -0.07
N GLY A 19 -7.09 -0.26 0.30
CA GLY A 19 -5.64 -0.12 0.16
C GLY A 19 -5.18 0.04 -1.29
N ALA A 20 -5.82 -0.62 -2.26
CA ALA A 20 -5.48 -0.49 -3.67
C ALA A 20 -5.85 0.88 -4.26
N ILE A 21 -6.97 1.46 -3.81
CA ILE A 21 -7.43 2.79 -4.23
C ILE A 21 -6.56 3.88 -3.61
N LEU A 22 -6.30 3.80 -2.30
CA LEU A 22 -5.55 4.82 -1.57
C LEU A 22 -4.07 4.82 -1.91
N LEU A 23 -3.51 3.64 -2.17
CA LEU A 23 -2.09 3.46 -2.45
C LEU A 23 -1.89 2.55 -3.68
N PRO A 24 -2.15 3.08 -4.89
CA PRO A 24 -1.96 2.34 -6.12
C PRO A 24 -0.52 1.88 -6.26
N ARG A 25 -0.33 0.64 -6.74
CA ARG A 25 0.98 0.02 -6.83
C ARG A 25 1.98 0.84 -7.67
N ASP A 26 1.53 1.38 -8.80
CA ASP A 26 2.41 2.13 -9.70
C ASP A 26 2.89 3.43 -9.09
N ALA A 27 2.03 4.10 -8.31
CA ALA A 27 2.40 5.25 -7.50
C ALA A 27 3.46 4.88 -6.46
N LEU A 28 3.24 3.79 -5.71
CA LEU A 28 4.22 3.29 -4.74
C LEU A 28 5.57 2.97 -5.40
N PHE A 29 5.56 2.33 -6.58
CA PHE A 29 6.77 2.03 -7.32
C PHE A 29 7.54 3.30 -7.68
N VAL A 30 6.88 4.30 -8.25
CA VAL A 30 7.51 5.57 -8.63
C VAL A 30 8.10 6.26 -7.41
N LYS A 31 7.33 6.37 -6.31
CA LYS A 31 7.73 7.08 -5.10
C LYS A 31 8.89 6.39 -4.36
N ARG A 32 8.84 5.07 -4.24
CA ARG A 32 9.96 4.30 -3.66
C ARG A 32 11.20 4.36 -4.53
N ARG A 33 11.06 4.34 -5.86
CA ARG A 33 12.19 4.50 -6.80
C ARG A 33 12.85 5.88 -6.70
N THR A 34 12.12 6.89 -6.24
CA THR A 34 12.68 8.23 -5.94
C THR A 34 13.29 8.33 -4.54
N GLY A 35 13.34 7.24 -3.79
CA GLY A 35 13.97 7.18 -2.46
C GLY A 35 13.08 7.61 -1.30
N LEU A 36 11.77 7.86 -1.52
CA LEU A 36 10.88 8.23 -0.42
C LEU A 36 10.63 7.04 0.50
N SER A 37 10.61 7.29 1.80
CA SER A 37 10.22 6.32 2.83
C SER A 37 8.71 6.07 2.86
N ALA A 38 8.29 4.98 3.51
CA ALA A 38 6.86 4.70 3.71
C ALA A 38 6.14 5.85 4.45
N ARG A 39 6.81 6.50 5.39
CA ARG A 39 6.25 7.63 6.16
C ARG A 39 6.01 8.86 5.30
N GLU A 40 6.95 9.20 4.42
CA GLU A 40 6.82 10.33 3.50
C GLU A 40 5.70 10.10 2.48
N ILE A 41 5.61 8.87 1.95
CA ILE A 41 4.52 8.47 1.06
C ILE A 41 3.18 8.53 1.79
N ALA A 42 3.12 8.00 3.02
CA ALA A 42 1.89 8.03 3.81
C ALA A 42 1.39 9.46 4.05
N LEU A 43 2.31 10.37 4.36
CA LEU A 43 2.02 11.80 4.52
C LEU A 43 1.51 12.43 3.21
N GLU A 44 2.14 12.13 2.08
CA GLU A 44 1.73 12.66 0.77
C GLU A 44 0.33 12.18 0.36
N TYR A 45 -0.01 10.92 0.63
CA TYR A 45 -1.29 10.30 0.25
C TYR A 45 -2.38 10.45 1.32
N GLY A 46 -2.09 11.10 2.46
CA GLY A 46 -3.05 11.29 3.54
C GLY A 46 -3.49 9.98 4.21
N THR A 47 -2.59 9.01 4.30
CA THR A 47 -2.83 7.69 4.90
C THR A 47 -2.02 7.49 6.17
N SER A 48 -2.34 6.44 6.94
CA SER A 48 -1.49 6.05 8.07
C SER A 48 -0.20 5.40 7.57
N ASN A 49 0.88 5.56 8.34
CA ASN A 49 2.15 4.89 8.04
C ASN A 49 1.97 3.36 7.98
N GLN A 50 1.13 2.81 8.86
CA GLN A 50 0.84 1.37 8.90
C GLN A 50 0.18 0.87 7.61
N LEU A 51 -0.78 1.61 7.05
CA LEU A 51 -1.41 1.25 5.78
C LEU A 51 -0.40 1.28 4.63
N CYS A 52 0.47 2.29 4.61
CA CYS A 52 1.52 2.40 3.59
C CYS A 52 2.54 1.27 3.67
N GLU A 53 3.01 0.92 4.87
CA GLU A 53 3.93 -0.21 5.06
C GLU A 53 3.29 -1.54 4.66
N TRP A 54 2.04 -1.79 5.08
CA TRP A 54 1.30 -2.97 4.67
C TRP A 54 1.18 -3.05 3.15
N ARG A 55 0.84 -1.93 2.49
CA ARG A 55 0.67 -1.92 1.03
C ARG A 55 1.98 -2.15 0.29
N LEU A 56 3.09 -1.57 0.74
CA LEU A 56 4.42 -1.81 0.18
C LEU A 56 4.80 -3.30 0.28
N ARG A 57 4.47 -3.97 1.38
CA ARG A 57 4.66 -5.42 1.55
C ARG A 57 3.77 -6.22 0.60
N MET A 58 2.46 -5.94 0.56
CA MET A 58 1.49 -6.69 -0.26
C MET A 58 1.75 -6.56 -1.77
N THR A 59 2.30 -5.43 -2.22
CA THR A 59 2.55 -5.18 -3.65
C THR A 59 3.93 -5.65 -4.12
N GLY A 60 4.85 -5.96 -3.20
CA GLY A 60 6.20 -6.43 -3.51
C GLY A 60 7.11 -5.39 -4.17
N VAL A 61 6.75 -4.11 -4.13
CA VAL A 61 7.49 -3.01 -4.80
C VAL A 61 8.95 -2.96 -4.36
N ASP A 62 9.21 -3.05 -3.06
CA ASP A 62 10.57 -3.00 -2.51
C ASP A 62 11.42 -4.20 -2.96
N ILE A 63 10.81 -5.37 -3.11
CA ILE A 63 11.49 -6.57 -3.63
C ILE A 63 11.83 -6.38 -5.11
N GLN A 64 10.89 -5.85 -5.91
CA GLN A 64 11.14 -5.57 -7.31
C GLN A 64 12.29 -4.57 -7.49
N LEU A 65 12.27 -3.47 -6.74
CA LEU A 65 13.29 -2.42 -6.83
C LEU A 65 14.68 -2.96 -6.47
N ARG A 66 14.79 -3.71 -5.36
CA ARG A 66 16.04 -4.37 -4.97
C ARG A 66 16.58 -5.31 -6.06
N ARG A 67 15.70 -6.10 -6.69
CA ARG A 67 16.09 -7.02 -7.78
C ARG A 67 16.54 -6.29 -9.04
N SER A 68 16.04 -5.08 -9.28
CA SER A 68 16.50 -4.22 -10.38
C SER A 68 17.81 -3.47 -10.08
N GLY A 69 18.46 -3.72 -8.94
CA GLY A 69 19.69 -3.05 -8.53
C GLY A 69 19.49 -1.66 -7.94
N HIS A 70 18.24 -1.28 -7.63
CA HIS A 70 17.94 -0.01 -6.99
C HIS A 70 18.13 -0.11 -5.47
N GLN A 71 18.89 0.83 -4.90
CA GLN A 71 19.06 0.94 -3.46
C GLN A 71 17.88 1.70 -2.86
N LEU A 72 17.19 1.07 -1.92
CA LEU A 72 16.11 1.73 -1.18
C LEU A 72 16.73 2.65 -0.12
N GLY A 73 16.25 3.89 -0.08
CA GLY A 73 16.44 4.82 1.05
C GLY A 73 15.55 4.47 2.23
#